data_AF-A0A7R9JXU9-F1
#
_entry.id   AF-A0A7R9JXU9-F1
#
_cell.length_a   1.000
_cell.length_b   1.000
_cell.length_c   1.000
_cell.angle_alpha   90.00
_cell.angle_beta   90.00
_cell.angle_gamma   90.00
#
_symmetry.space_group_name_H-M   'P 1'
#
loop_
_entity.id
_entity.type
_entity.pdbx_description
1 polymer ?
#
loop_
_entity_poly.entity_id
_entity_poly.type
_entity_poly.pdbx_seq_one_letter_code
_entity_poly.pdbx_strand_id
1 'polypeptide(L)'
;MFAEDPNTALVSRLSFPGFRRCSSPVTFKQIKQFMADDSVRDLAEMVLHQGPLGQMKIGAVGGWNNTFIPRWYFIQSKDDTNNPMTDPDIRGGIDGITLARNIRTWQSQATGLRLSEVLDLYYSETGLFQNRFRACQRKNNFAGVAPSSEMEPQTTSFAVVLDPQSLTPALLSYNVISNYSSVASRQLVTYV
;
A
#
# COMPACT_ATOMS: atom_id res chain seq x y z
N MET A 1 -6.19 -27.47 -26.27
CA MET A 1 -6.84 -26.16 -26.23
C MET A 1 -7.01 -25.83 -24.76
N PHE A 2 -5.97 -25.26 -24.15
CA PHE A 2 -5.96 -24.91 -22.73
C PHE A 2 -6.31 -23.42 -22.62
N ALA A 3 -7.36 -23.11 -21.87
CA ALA A 3 -7.77 -21.74 -21.62
C ALA A 3 -6.73 -21.04 -20.74
N GLU A 4 -6.22 -19.91 -21.19
CA GLU A 4 -5.38 -19.02 -20.37
C GLU A 4 -6.25 -18.39 -19.27
N ASP A 5 -5.84 -18.57 -18.02
CA ASP A 5 -6.44 -17.90 -16.87
C ASP A 5 -6.12 -16.39 -16.96
N PRO A 6 -7.12 -15.50 -16.95
CA PRO A 6 -6.94 -14.05 -17.05
C PRO A 6 -6.05 -13.44 -15.96
N ASN A 7 -5.78 -14.16 -14.87
CA ASN A 7 -4.88 -13.71 -13.80
C ASN A 7 -3.39 -13.90 -14.14
N THR A 8 -3.05 -14.76 -15.10
CA THR A 8 -1.66 -15.02 -15.52
C THR A 8 -1.04 -13.82 -16.24
N ALA A 9 -1.86 -12.97 -16.86
CA ALA A 9 -1.43 -11.78 -17.58
C ALA A 9 -0.94 -10.65 -16.66
N LEU A 10 -1.28 -10.67 -15.37
CA LEU A 10 -0.81 -9.69 -14.39
C LEU A 10 0.58 -10.05 -13.84
N VAL A 11 0.89 -11.35 -13.74
CA VAL A 11 2.14 -11.86 -13.14
C VAL A 11 3.35 -11.67 -14.07
N SER A 12 3.15 -11.69 -15.41
CA SER A 12 4.23 -11.47 -16.39
C SER A 12 4.85 -10.07 -16.37
N ARG A 13 4.25 -9.12 -15.62
CA ARG A 13 4.78 -7.76 -15.45
C ARG A 13 5.63 -7.55 -14.19
N LEU A 14 5.73 -8.55 -13.31
CA LEU A 14 6.48 -8.46 -12.04
C LEU A 14 7.84 -9.19 -12.07
N SER A 15 8.25 -9.74 -13.22
CA SER A 15 9.63 -10.17 -13.40
C SER A 15 10.57 -8.96 -13.37
N PHE A 16 11.46 -8.89 -12.38
CA PHE A 16 12.54 -7.89 -12.29
C PHE A 16 13.87 -8.48 -12.84
N PRO A 17 14.14 -8.44 -14.16
CA PRO A 17 15.48 -8.74 -14.65
C PRO A 17 16.29 -7.44 -14.72
N GLY A 18 17.14 -7.22 -13.71
CA GLY A 18 18.30 -6.33 -13.77
C GLY A 18 17.98 -4.83 -13.85
N PHE A 19 18.67 -4.05 -13.01
CA PHE A 19 18.72 -2.59 -13.09
C PHE A 19 19.21 -2.13 -14.49
N ARG A 20 18.29 -1.94 -15.43
CA ARG A 20 18.46 -1.03 -16.57
C ARG A 20 17.59 0.18 -16.29
N ARG A 21 18.17 1.38 -16.41
CA ARG A 21 17.41 2.65 -16.39
C ARG A 21 16.34 2.57 -17.47
N CYS A 22 15.07 2.41 -17.08
CA CYS A 22 13.95 2.56 -17.99
C CYS A 22 13.72 4.04 -18.26
N SER A 23 14.19 4.53 -19.41
CA SER A 23 13.69 5.74 -20.07
C SER A 23 12.38 5.43 -20.83
N SER A 24 11.45 4.74 -20.18
CA SER A 24 10.07 4.60 -20.66
C SER A 24 9.23 5.62 -19.89
N PRO A 25 8.41 6.45 -20.55
CA PRO A 25 7.51 7.34 -19.82
C PRO A 25 6.58 6.48 -18.96
N VAL A 26 6.79 6.51 -17.65
CA VAL A 26 5.93 5.83 -16.69
C VAL A 26 4.55 6.43 -16.86
N THR A 27 3.63 5.65 -17.41
CA THR A 27 2.24 6.10 -17.55
C THR A 27 1.65 6.22 -16.17
N PHE A 28 0.81 7.22 -15.95
CA PHE A 28 0.11 7.39 -14.67
C PHE A 28 -0.67 6.16 -14.20
N LYS A 29 -1.13 5.31 -15.13
CA LYS A 29 -1.75 4.03 -14.82
C LYS A 29 -0.78 3.12 -14.07
N GLN A 30 0.50 3.14 -14.44
CA GLN A 30 1.59 2.45 -13.74
C GLN A 30 1.93 3.11 -12.38
N ILE A 31 1.82 4.43 -12.24
CA ILE A 31 2.03 5.13 -10.95
C ILE A 31 0.91 4.84 -9.95
N LYS A 32 -0.35 4.84 -10.42
CA LYS A 32 -1.53 4.44 -9.63
C LYS A 32 -1.43 3.00 -9.15
N GLN A 33 -0.95 2.12 -10.01
CA GLN A 33 -0.64 0.73 -9.65
C GLN A 33 0.46 0.73 -8.58
N PHE A 34 1.63 1.28 -8.89
CA PHE A 34 2.82 1.28 -8.02
C PHE A 34 2.62 1.83 -6.60
N MET A 35 1.79 2.87 -6.41
CA MET A 35 1.54 3.43 -5.07
C MET A 35 0.44 2.68 -4.30
N ALA A 36 -0.53 2.08 -4.98
CA ALA A 36 -1.42 1.10 -4.35
C ALA A 36 -0.61 -0.15 -3.96
N ASP A 37 0.39 -0.49 -4.76
CA ASP A 37 1.25 -1.66 -4.57
C ASP A 37 2.06 -1.61 -3.27
N ASP A 38 2.37 -0.44 -2.67
CA ASP A 38 3.15 -0.36 -1.41
C ASP A 38 2.34 -0.87 -0.20
N SER A 39 1.16 -0.27 0.06
CA SER A 39 0.27 -0.75 1.13
C SER A 39 -0.26 -2.15 0.85
N VAL A 40 -0.50 -2.48 -0.41
CA VAL A 40 -0.94 -3.82 -0.81
C VAL A 40 0.17 -4.86 -0.62
N ARG A 41 1.42 -4.51 -0.91
CA ARG A 41 2.59 -5.37 -0.67
C ARG A 41 2.76 -5.63 0.82
N ASP A 42 2.69 -4.59 1.65
CA ASP A 42 2.84 -4.77 3.10
C ASP A 42 1.69 -5.63 3.67
N LEU A 43 0.46 -5.48 3.16
CA LEU A 43 -0.64 -6.40 3.45
C LEU A 43 -0.39 -7.83 2.95
N ALA A 44 0.26 -8.00 1.81
CA ALA A 44 0.61 -9.31 1.28
C ALA A 44 1.68 -9.98 2.15
N GLU A 45 2.69 -9.23 2.59
CA GLU A 45 3.67 -9.69 3.57
C GLU A 45 2.99 -10.07 4.89
N MET A 46 2.06 -9.26 5.37
CA MET A 46 1.22 -9.59 6.53
C MET A 46 0.49 -10.93 6.37
N VAL A 47 -0.11 -11.16 5.21
CA VAL A 47 -0.83 -12.41 4.89
C VAL A 47 0.09 -13.62 4.97
N LEU A 48 1.31 -13.51 4.44
CA LEU A 48 2.27 -14.62 4.41
C LEU A 48 2.92 -14.84 5.78
N HIS A 49 3.29 -13.77 6.49
CA HIS A 49 4.01 -13.85 7.76
C HIS A 49 3.10 -14.15 8.96
N GLN A 50 1.95 -13.50 9.05
CA GLN A 50 1.06 -13.58 10.21
C GLN A 50 -0.20 -14.40 9.97
N GLY A 51 -0.65 -14.55 8.71
CA GLY A 51 -1.81 -15.37 8.35
C GLY A 51 -1.72 -16.80 8.90
N PRO A 52 -0.63 -17.55 8.64
CA PRO A 52 -0.46 -18.92 9.17
C PRO A 52 -0.41 -19.02 10.70
N LEU A 53 -0.07 -17.94 11.40
CA LEU A 53 -0.04 -17.89 12.87
C LEU A 53 -1.42 -17.67 13.48
N GLY A 54 -2.44 -17.35 12.67
CA GLY A 54 -3.80 -17.09 13.11
C GLY A 54 -3.99 -15.77 13.88
N GLN A 55 -2.94 -14.95 13.98
CA GLN A 55 -2.95 -13.66 14.67
C GLN A 55 -2.39 -12.59 13.74
N MET A 56 -3.24 -12.07 12.85
CA MET A 56 -2.91 -10.87 12.08
C MET A 56 -3.21 -9.65 12.93
N LYS A 57 -2.21 -8.80 13.11
CA LYS A 57 -2.32 -7.52 13.80
C LYS A 57 -1.78 -6.41 12.91
N ILE A 58 -2.64 -5.48 12.52
CA ILE A 58 -2.25 -4.35 11.68
C ILE A 58 -1.86 -3.16 12.55
N GLY A 59 -0.79 -2.47 12.15
CA GLY A 59 -0.35 -1.22 12.77
C GLY A 59 0.48 -1.47 14.02
N ALA A 60 1.75 -1.80 13.83
CA ALA A 60 2.72 -1.79 14.92
C ALA A 60 2.89 -0.36 15.47
N VAL A 61 2.44 -0.18 16.71
CA VAL A 61 2.50 1.09 17.43
C VAL A 61 3.88 1.37 17.98
N GLY A 62 4.21 2.66 18.06
CA GLY A 62 5.58 3.10 18.21
C GLY A 62 5.71 4.61 18.33
N GLY A 63 6.95 5.08 18.29
CA GLY A 63 7.28 6.49 18.37
C GLY A 63 8.47 6.86 17.50
N TRP A 64 8.44 8.08 16.97
CA TRP A 64 9.59 8.64 16.27
C TRP A 64 10.65 9.13 17.25
N ASN A 65 11.91 8.97 16.87
CA ASN A 65 13.05 9.46 17.64
C ASN A 65 13.09 10.99 17.82
N ASN A 66 12.40 11.72 16.94
CA ASN A 66 12.34 13.17 16.92
C ASN A 66 11.04 13.62 16.23
N THR A 67 10.44 14.70 16.71
CA THR A 67 9.18 15.25 16.16
C THR A 67 9.39 16.24 15.01
N PHE A 68 10.57 16.85 14.90
CA PHE A 68 10.93 17.82 13.87
C PHE A 68 11.61 17.18 12.65
N ILE A 69 12.51 16.23 12.88
CA ILE A 69 13.24 15.50 11.83
C ILE A 69 13.18 14.00 12.16
N PRO A 70 11.99 13.37 12.02
CA PRO A 70 11.83 11.95 12.27
C PRO A 70 12.71 11.15 11.30
N ARG A 71 13.61 10.31 11.83
CA ARG A 71 14.47 9.42 11.02
C ARG A 71 14.28 7.95 11.37
N TRP A 72 13.96 7.66 12.62
CA TRP A 72 13.78 6.30 13.11
C TRP A 72 12.45 6.18 13.82
N TYR A 73 11.68 5.17 13.44
CA TYR A 73 10.46 4.76 14.12
C TYR A 73 10.74 3.54 14.98
N PHE A 74 10.48 3.66 16.29
CA PHE A 74 10.71 2.59 17.25
C PHE A 74 9.39 1.94 17.62
N ILE A 75 9.31 0.63 17.39
CA ILE A 75 8.17 -0.19 17.77
C ILE A 75 8.19 -0.38 19.29
N GLN A 76 7.07 -0.13 19.96
CA GLN A 76 6.97 -0.17 21.43
C GLN A 76 6.80 -1.59 21.98
N SER A 77 6.10 -2.45 21.24
CA SER A 77 5.86 -3.83 21.66
C SER A 77 6.84 -4.80 21.00
N LYS A 78 7.41 -5.70 21.81
CA LYS A 78 8.24 -6.79 21.28
C LYS A 78 7.45 -7.73 20.38
N ASP A 79 6.16 -7.90 20.66
CA ASP A 79 5.26 -8.74 19.86
C ASP A 79 5.00 -8.14 18.47
N ASP A 80 5.22 -6.83 18.31
CA ASP A 80 5.05 -6.10 17.05
C ASP A 80 6.35 -5.96 16.25
N THR A 81 7.48 -6.43 16.77
CA THR A 81 8.80 -6.20 16.14
C THR A 81 8.94 -6.87 14.77
N ASN A 82 8.21 -7.96 14.55
CA ASN A 82 8.17 -8.68 13.27
C ASN A 82 6.93 -8.35 12.44
N ASN A 83 6.25 -7.25 12.74
CA ASN A 83 5.07 -6.84 12.02
C ASN A 83 5.48 -6.04 10.77
N PRO A 84 5.24 -6.56 9.55
CA PRO A 84 5.61 -5.87 8.32
C PRO A 84 4.77 -4.61 8.06
N MET A 85 3.70 -4.36 8.83
CA MET A 85 2.85 -3.19 8.65
C MET A 85 2.81 -2.31 9.90
N THR A 86 3.63 -1.25 9.91
CA THR A 86 3.72 -0.28 11.01
C THR A 86 2.78 0.93 10.81
N ASP A 87 2.51 1.68 11.88
CA ASP A 87 1.74 2.95 11.83
C ASP A 87 2.24 3.91 10.71
N PRO A 88 3.56 4.19 10.59
CA PRO A 88 4.11 4.96 9.48
C PRO A 88 3.79 4.40 8.10
N ASP A 89 3.91 3.08 7.91
CA ASP A 89 3.67 2.42 6.62
C ASP A 89 2.22 2.59 6.20
N ILE A 90 1.28 2.41 7.13
CA ILE A 90 -0.14 2.62 6.88
C ILE A 90 -0.40 4.09 6.50
N ARG A 91 0.14 5.06 7.25
CA ARG A 91 -0.08 6.48 6.98
C ARG A 91 0.52 6.92 5.65
N GLY A 92 1.77 6.53 5.39
CA GLY A 92 2.48 6.82 4.14
C GLY A 92 1.81 6.16 2.94
N GLY A 93 1.34 4.93 3.11
CA GLY A 93 0.56 4.19 2.13
C GLY A 93 -0.75 4.87 1.74
N ILE A 94 -1.55 5.29 2.73
CA ILE A 94 -2.80 6.04 2.48
C ILE A 94 -2.52 7.36 1.77
N ASP A 95 -1.45 8.07 2.15
CA ASP A 95 -1.05 9.29 1.48
C ASP A 95 -0.63 9.04 0.04
N GLY A 96 0.21 8.02 -0.19
CA GLY A 96 0.68 7.60 -1.50
C GLY A 96 -0.47 7.30 -2.44
N ILE A 97 -1.43 6.47 -2.03
CA ILE A 97 -2.60 6.14 -2.86
C ILE A 97 -3.55 7.34 -3.04
N THR A 98 -3.70 8.20 -2.04
CA THR A 98 -4.50 9.43 -2.14
C THR A 98 -3.91 10.38 -3.18
N LEU A 99 -2.61 10.65 -3.11
CA LEU A 99 -1.89 11.48 -4.08
C LEU A 99 -1.97 10.84 -5.47
N ALA A 100 -1.67 9.55 -5.58
CA ALA A 100 -1.66 8.83 -6.86
C ALA A 100 -3.04 8.80 -7.53
N ARG A 101 -4.14 8.68 -6.79
CA ARG A 101 -5.49 8.69 -7.37
C ARG A 101 -5.87 10.05 -7.95
N ASN A 102 -5.43 11.13 -7.31
CA ASN A 102 -5.94 12.48 -7.55
C ASN A 102 -4.98 13.40 -8.34
N ILE A 103 -3.68 13.11 -8.41
CA ILE A 103 -2.67 14.02 -9.00
C ILE A 103 -2.97 14.42 -10.45
N ARG A 104 -3.56 13.55 -11.28
CA ARG A 104 -3.99 13.93 -12.64
C ARG A 104 -5.11 14.96 -12.63
N THR A 105 -6.09 14.78 -11.76
CA THR A 105 -7.20 15.72 -11.62
C THR A 105 -6.66 17.07 -11.17
N TRP A 106 -5.76 17.09 -10.19
CA TRP A 106 -5.12 18.30 -9.70
C TRP A 106 -4.29 19.01 -10.77
N GLN A 107 -3.51 18.26 -11.56
CA GLN A 107 -2.76 18.81 -12.70
C GLN A 107 -3.68 19.43 -13.77
N SER A 108 -4.87 18.85 -13.98
CA SER A 108 -5.84 19.42 -14.94
C SER A 108 -6.53 20.69 -14.44
N GLN A 109 -6.67 20.84 -13.12
CA GLN A 109 -7.32 22.00 -12.49
C GLN A 109 -6.34 23.17 -12.28
N ALA A 110 -5.06 22.89 -12.12
CA ALA A 110 -4.00 23.88 -11.99
C ALA A 110 -2.84 23.51 -12.92
N THR A 111 -2.82 24.12 -14.10
CA THR A 111 -1.73 23.95 -15.07
C THR A 111 -0.41 24.43 -14.48
N GLY A 112 0.62 23.58 -14.49
CA GLY A 112 1.95 23.91 -13.98
C GLY A 112 2.19 23.58 -12.51
N LEU A 113 1.22 22.98 -11.82
CA LEU A 113 1.37 22.55 -10.42
C LEU A 113 2.53 21.55 -10.27
N ARG A 114 3.53 21.90 -9.46
CA ARG A 114 4.70 21.07 -9.17
C ARG A 114 4.38 20.06 -8.07
N LEU A 115 5.08 18.93 -8.08
CA LEU A 115 4.93 17.92 -7.03
C LEU A 115 5.25 18.49 -5.64
N SER A 116 6.26 19.36 -5.52
CA SER A 116 6.60 20.01 -4.25
C SER A 116 5.43 20.83 -3.70
N GLU A 117 4.74 21.59 -4.54
CA GLU A 117 3.59 22.40 -4.14
C GLU A 117 2.40 21.52 -3.71
N VAL A 118 2.19 20.39 -4.40
CA VAL A 118 1.18 19.39 -4.01
C VAL A 118 1.48 18.84 -2.61
N LEU A 119 2.73 18.47 -2.35
CA LEU A 119 3.13 17.92 -1.05
C LEU A 119 3.02 18.99 0.06
N ASP A 120 3.49 20.21 -0.20
CA ASP A 120 3.39 21.33 0.73
C ASP A 120 1.93 21.60 1.10
N LEU A 121 1.03 21.64 0.10
CA LEU A 121 -0.40 21.83 0.34
C LEU A 121 -1.02 20.63 1.05
N TYR A 122 -0.72 19.39 0.65
CA TYR A 122 -1.30 18.17 1.23
C TYR A 122 -0.95 17.98 2.71
N TYR A 123 0.26 18.34 3.13
CA TYR A 123 0.69 18.28 4.52
C TYR A 123 0.43 19.56 5.31
N SER A 124 -0.09 20.62 4.68
CA SER A 124 -0.51 21.86 5.34
C SER A 124 -1.92 21.77 5.96
N GLU A 125 -2.25 22.76 6.79
CA GLU A 125 -3.61 22.94 7.30
C GLU A 125 -4.60 23.33 6.19
N THR A 126 -4.13 24.05 5.18
CA THR A 126 -4.94 24.49 4.03
C THR A 126 -5.38 23.29 3.18
N GLY A 127 -4.51 22.32 2.92
CA GLY A 127 -4.85 21.20 2.05
C GLY A 127 -5.02 21.59 0.58
N LEU A 128 -5.29 20.58 -0.25
CA LEU A 128 -5.56 20.75 -1.67
C LEU A 128 -7.07 20.87 -1.93
N PHE A 129 -7.43 21.84 -2.78
CA PHE A 129 -8.78 22.07 -3.32
C PHE A 129 -9.92 21.96 -2.28
N GLN A 130 -10.23 23.09 -1.62
CA GLN A 130 -11.30 23.23 -0.61
C GLN A 130 -11.07 22.38 0.67
N ASN A 131 -9.80 22.23 1.10
CA ASN A 131 -9.40 21.53 2.33
C ASN A 131 -9.80 20.05 2.42
N ARG A 132 -10.28 19.46 1.31
CA ARG A 132 -10.77 18.07 1.27
C ARG A 132 -9.63 17.06 1.30
N PHE A 133 -8.52 17.37 0.63
CA PHE A 133 -7.38 16.48 0.52
C PHE A 133 -6.20 17.01 1.33
N ARG A 134 -6.02 16.45 2.53
CA ARG A 134 -4.89 16.71 3.43
C ARG A 134 -4.63 15.54 4.36
N ALA A 135 -3.43 15.45 4.90
CA ALA A 135 -2.97 14.34 5.73
C ALA A 135 -3.85 14.06 6.98
N CYS A 136 -4.46 15.08 7.59
CA CYS A 136 -5.37 14.86 8.74
C CYS A 136 -6.76 14.34 8.34
N GLN A 137 -7.09 14.28 7.05
CA GLN A 137 -8.34 13.75 6.51
C GLN A 137 -8.22 12.30 6.00
N ARG A 138 -7.11 11.60 6.29
CA ARG A 138 -6.87 10.21 5.86
C ARG A 138 -8.07 9.30 6.12
N LYS A 139 -8.58 9.31 7.35
CA LYS A 139 -9.74 8.51 7.76
C LYS A 139 -10.98 8.77 6.88
N ASN A 140 -11.30 10.03 6.66
CA ASN A 140 -12.48 10.43 5.89
C ASN A 140 -12.34 10.10 4.40
N ASN A 141 -11.11 10.10 3.88
CA ASN A 141 -10.83 9.79 2.48
C ASN A 141 -10.58 8.30 2.22
N PHE A 142 -10.27 7.50 3.26
CA PHE A 142 -9.79 6.13 3.15
C PHE A 142 -10.69 5.24 2.28
N ALA A 143 -12.01 5.20 2.57
CA ALA A 143 -12.94 4.38 1.83
C ALA A 143 -13.02 4.72 0.32
N GLY A 144 -12.73 5.97 -0.05
CA GLY A 144 -12.71 6.39 -1.46
C GLY A 144 -11.38 6.12 -2.17
N VAL A 145 -10.28 5.99 -1.43
CA VAL A 145 -8.94 5.80 -2.01
C VAL A 145 -8.42 4.37 -1.88
N ALA A 146 -8.90 3.59 -0.92
CA ALA A 146 -8.48 2.21 -0.67
C ALA A 146 -9.69 1.35 -0.24
N PRO A 147 -10.74 1.22 -1.09
CA PRO A 147 -11.87 0.37 -0.76
C PRO A 147 -11.42 -1.10 -0.63
N SER A 148 -11.96 -1.83 0.34
CA SER A 148 -11.60 -3.24 0.56
C SER A 148 -11.84 -4.11 -0.67
N SER A 149 -12.87 -3.81 -1.46
CA SER A 149 -13.17 -4.49 -2.73
C SER A 149 -12.04 -4.41 -3.75
N GLU A 150 -11.16 -3.39 -3.66
CA GLU A 150 -9.97 -3.27 -4.50
C GLU A 150 -8.72 -3.80 -3.79
N MET A 151 -8.58 -3.55 -2.48
CA MET A 151 -7.41 -4.00 -1.70
C MET A 151 -7.32 -5.53 -1.61
N GLU A 152 -8.44 -6.22 -1.35
CA GLU A 152 -8.48 -7.67 -1.18
C GLU A 152 -7.92 -8.46 -2.39
N PRO A 153 -8.41 -8.26 -3.63
CA PRO A 153 -7.88 -8.97 -4.79
C PRO A 153 -6.44 -8.57 -5.14
N GLN A 154 -6.04 -7.31 -4.87
CA GLN A 154 -4.67 -6.86 -5.09
C GLN A 154 -3.71 -7.53 -4.10
N THR A 155 -4.05 -7.55 -2.80
CA THR A 155 -3.27 -8.22 -1.76
C THR A 155 -3.15 -9.71 -2.04
N THR A 156 -4.24 -10.36 -2.46
CA THR A 156 -4.21 -11.77 -2.86
C THR A 156 -3.22 -12.00 -4.00
N SER A 157 -3.29 -11.16 -5.04
CA SER A 157 -2.42 -11.28 -6.21
C SER A 157 -0.94 -11.08 -5.87
N PHE A 158 -0.63 -10.08 -5.03
CA PHE A 158 0.72 -9.83 -4.55
C PHE A 158 1.24 -10.98 -3.69
N ALA A 159 0.43 -11.48 -2.76
CA ALA A 159 0.81 -12.57 -1.87
C ALA A 159 1.10 -13.86 -2.65
N VAL A 160 0.33 -14.18 -3.69
CA VAL A 160 0.60 -15.34 -4.56
C VAL A 160 1.95 -15.23 -5.26
N VAL A 161 2.33 -14.03 -5.70
CA VAL A 161 3.63 -13.79 -6.35
C VAL A 161 4.77 -13.80 -5.34
N LEU A 162 4.53 -13.33 -4.12
CA LEU A 162 5.52 -13.23 -3.07
C LEU A 162 5.74 -14.54 -2.30
N ASP A 163 4.73 -15.40 -2.20
CA ASP A 163 4.76 -16.66 -1.45
C ASP A 163 6.01 -17.52 -1.74
N PRO A 164 6.42 -17.75 -3.00
CA PRO A 164 7.62 -18.54 -3.30
C PRO A 164 8.95 -17.89 -2.87
N GLN A 165 8.95 -16.58 -2.65
CA GLN A 165 10.12 -15.81 -2.19
C GLN A 165 10.08 -15.56 -0.69
N SER A 166 8.96 -15.85 -0.03
CA SER A 166 8.79 -15.62 1.39
C SER A 166 9.61 -16.64 2.19
N LEU A 167 10.10 -16.22 3.37
CA LEU A 167 10.84 -17.10 4.29
C LEU A 167 9.91 -18.06 5.06
N THR A 168 8.66 -18.23 4.60
CA THR A 168 7.68 -19.08 5.27
C THR A 168 8.04 -20.56 5.04
N PRO A 169 7.81 -21.43 6.03
CA PRO A 169 8.20 -22.84 5.95
C PRO A 169 7.38 -23.67 4.95
N ALA A 170 6.28 -23.13 4.40
CA ALA A 170 5.43 -23.83 3.44
C ALA A 170 4.71 -22.85 2.51
N LEU A 171 4.61 -23.23 1.23
CA LEU A 171 3.79 -22.54 0.24
C LEU A 171 2.31 -22.63 0.63
N LEU A 172 1.61 -21.51 0.53
CA LEU A 172 0.19 -21.42 0.84
C LEU A 172 -0.65 -21.64 -0.41
N SER A 173 -1.76 -22.39 -0.28
CA SER A 173 -2.72 -22.50 -1.39
C SER A 173 -3.42 -21.18 -1.65
N TYR A 174 -3.82 -20.93 -2.91
CA TYR A 174 -4.53 -19.71 -3.31
C TYR A 174 -5.74 -19.39 -2.41
N ASN A 175 -6.56 -20.39 -2.08
CA ASN A 175 -7.76 -20.20 -1.25
C ASN A 175 -7.40 -19.71 0.16
N VAL A 176 -6.29 -20.19 0.73
CA VAL A 176 -5.80 -19.78 2.05
C VAL A 176 -5.29 -18.34 1.99
N ILE A 177 -4.49 -18.01 0.97
CA ILE A 177 -3.99 -16.65 0.73
C ILE A 177 -5.17 -15.67 0.56
N SER A 178 -6.18 -16.04 -0.22
CA SER A 178 -7.36 -15.20 -0.45
C SER A 178 -8.16 -14.95 0.82
N ASN A 179 -8.34 -15.98 1.66
CA ASN A 179 -9.02 -15.82 2.95
C ASN A 179 -8.25 -14.87 3.88
N TYR A 180 -6.95 -15.09 4.04
CA TYR A 180 -6.11 -14.19 4.85
C TYR A 180 -6.08 -12.77 4.31
N SER A 181 -6.05 -12.58 2.99
CA SER A 181 -6.11 -11.26 2.34
C SER A 181 -7.42 -10.52 2.66
N SER A 182 -8.54 -11.25 2.71
CA SER A 182 -9.83 -10.67 3.13
C SER A 182 -9.80 -10.23 4.60
N VAL A 183 -9.23 -11.04 5.48
CA VAL A 183 -9.09 -10.69 6.90
C VAL A 183 -8.17 -9.48 7.09
N ALA A 184 -6.99 -9.47 6.44
CA ALA A 184 -6.04 -8.36 6.53
C ALA A 184 -6.66 -7.04 6.01
N SER A 185 -7.34 -7.07 4.87
CA SER A 185 -7.97 -5.87 4.30
C SER A 185 -9.08 -5.32 5.22
N ARG A 186 -9.88 -6.19 5.85
CA ARG A 186 -10.91 -5.77 6.81
C ARG A 186 -10.30 -5.19 8.09
N GLN A 187 -9.21 -5.77 8.58
CA GLN A 187 -8.49 -5.22 9.72
C GLN A 187 -7.93 -3.83 9.40
N LEU A 188 -7.42 -3.59 8.19
CA LEU A 188 -6.92 -2.28 7.79
C LEU A 188 -8.04 -1.24 7.78
N VAL A 189 -9.21 -1.59 7.22
CA VAL A 189 -10.40 -0.73 7.25
C VAL A 189 -10.81 -0.39 8.68
N THR A 190 -10.70 -1.34 9.61
CA THR A 190 -11.06 -1.13 11.02
C THR A 190 -10.03 -0.28 11.77
N TYR A 191 -8.76 -0.37 11.38
CA TYR A 191 -7.65 0.34 11.99
C TYR A 191 -7.67 1.85 11.69
N VAL A 192 -8.09 2.24 10.48
CA VAL A 192 -8.11 3.64 9.99
C VAL A 192 -9.31 4.45 10.52
#